data_AF-A0A7S3AAD0-F1
#
_entry.id   AF-A0A7S3AAD0-F1
#
_cell.length_a   1.000
_cell.length_b   1.000
_cell.length_c   1.000
_cell.angle_alpha   90.00
_cell.angle_beta   90.00
_cell.angle_gamma   90.00
#
_symmetry.space_group_name_H-M   'P 1'
#
loop_
_entity.id
_entity.type
_entity.pdbx_description
1 polymer ?
#
loop_
_entity_poly.entity_id
_entity_poly.type
_entity_poly.pdbx_seq_one_letter_code
_entity_poly.pdbx_strand_id
1 'polypeptide(L)'
;MFVHMRTRLPNLAVGHITNESVRMALRNGISAEQIIAYLNAHASSRCRSGRIPSNVSQMIRLWEAEKDRVKTKSGVLFDKFETEEAFDMVEKYAFEMDAKLWSSRILKTLVVADRAADQVKTFIKSNRIA
;
A
#
# COMPACT_ATOMS: atom_id res chain seq x y z
N MET A 1 5.38 -15.80 13.86
CA MET A 1 5.45 -17.14 13.21
C MET A 1 4.70 -17.04 11.87
N PHE A 2 5.21 -17.65 10.79
CA PHE A 2 4.65 -17.54 9.43
C PHE A 2 3.86 -18.79 8.96
N VAL A 3 3.63 -19.75 9.86
CA VAL A 3 2.93 -21.01 9.59
C VAL A 3 1.81 -21.18 10.61
N HIS A 4 0.64 -21.61 10.15
CA HIS A 4 -0.42 -22.11 11.02
C HIS A 4 -0.25 -23.62 11.25
N MET A 5 0.12 -24.02 12.46
CA MET A 5 0.30 -25.43 12.81
C MET A 5 -1.05 -26.15 12.84
N ARG A 6 -1.14 -27.33 12.23
CA ARG A 6 -2.35 -28.18 12.29
C ARG A 6 -2.18 -29.35 13.22
N THR A 7 -1.09 -30.09 13.03
CA THR A 7 -0.88 -31.34 13.74
C THR A 7 0.58 -31.47 14.10
N ARG A 8 0.83 -32.00 15.30
CA ARG A 8 2.16 -32.36 15.77
C ARG A 8 2.16 -33.84 16.12
N LEU A 9 3.02 -34.58 15.45
CA LEU A 9 3.36 -35.97 15.70
C LEU A 9 4.75 -36.02 16.35
N PRO A 10 5.18 -37.16 16.93
CA PRO A 10 6.46 -37.26 17.64
C PRO A 10 7.69 -36.84 16.84
N ASN A 11 7.67 -37.06 15.52
CA ASN A 11 8.78 -36.75 14.60
C ASN A 11 8.36 -35.89 13.39
N LEU A 12 7.13 -35.36 13.38
CA LEU A 12 6.60 -34.62 12.26
C LEU A 12 5.70 -33.48 12.73
N ALA A 13 6.00 -32.27 12.27
CA ALA A 13 5.11 -31.13 12.38
C ALA A 13 4.46 -30.88 11.02
N VAL A 14 3.14 -30.75 11.00
CA VAL A 14 2.38 -30.38 9.80
C VAL A 14 1.69 -29.05 10.04
N GLY A 15 1.89 -28.12 9.11
CA GLY A 15 1.27 -26.81 9.13
C GLY A 15 0.99 -26.30 7.72
N HIS A 16 0.18 -25.25 7.63
CA HIS A 16 -0.11 -24.57 6.37
C HIS A 16 0.44 -23.15 6.40
N ILE A 17 0.95 -22.72 5.26
CA ILE A 17 1.25 -21.32 4.98
C ILE A 17 0.03 -20.76 4.27
N THR A 18 -0.68 -19.88 4.96
CA THR A 18 -1.82 -19.13 4.43
C THR A 18 -1.46 -17.66 4.26
N ASN A 19 -2.20 -16.93 3.43
CA ASN A 19 -2.05 -15.48 3.29
C ASN A 19 -2.09 -14.78 4.67
N GLU A 20 -3.03 -15.17 5.54
CA GLU A 20 -3.14 -14.60 6.89
C GLU A 20 -1.90 -14.86 7.76
N SER A 21 -1.37 -16.09 7.76
CA SER A 21 -0.16 -16.40 8.53
C SER A 21 1.07 -15.62 8.05
N VAL A 22 1.18 -15.37 6.74
CA VAL A 22 2.24 -14.55 6.15
C VAL A 22 2.03 -13.08 6.49
N ARG A 23 0.79 -12.56 6.40
CA ARG A 23 0.47 -11.19 6.82
C ARG A 23 0.78 -10.94 8.29
N MET A 24 0.47 -11.89 9.18
CA MET A 24 0.85 -11.80 10.59
C MET A 24 2.38 -11.76 10.77
N ALA A 25 3.13 -12.53 10.00
CA ALA A 25 4.59 -12.49 10.03
C ALA A 25 5.14 -11.14 9.52
N LEU A 26 4.62 -10.62 8.41
CA LEU A 26 4.96 -9.32 7.84
C LEU A 26 4.67 -8.17 8.81
N ARG A 27 3.56 -8.23 9.56
CA ARG A 27 3.23 -7.24 10.61
C ARG A 27 4.24 -7.24 11.75
N ASN A 28 4.84 -8.39 12.03
CA ASN A 28 5.90 -8.55 13.03
C ASN A 28 7.30 -8.25 12.47
N GLY A 29 7.40 -7.69 11.26
CA GLY A 29 8.66 -7.29 10.64
C GLY A 29 9.46 -8.41 9.95
N ILE A 30 8.86 -9.59 9.73
CA ILE A 30 9.50 -10.68 9.00
C ILE A 30 9.18 -10.51 7.51
N SER A 31 10.19 -10.29 6.66
CA SER A 31 9.99 -10.07 5.21
C SER A 31 9.71 -11.38 4.44
N ALA A 32 9.13 -11.26 3.24
CA ALA A 32 8.91 -12.40 2.35
C ALA A 32 10.23 -13.14 2.03
N GLU A 33 11.30 -12.40 1.76
CA GLU A 33 12.62 -12.98 1.46
C GLU A 33 13.20 -13.75 2.64
N GLN A 34 12.98 -13.29 3.88
CA GLN A 34 13.38 -14.03 5.08
C GLN A 34 12.62 -15.35 5.21
N ILE A 35 11.31 -15.36 4.92
CA ILE A 35 10.48 -16.57 4.93
C ILE A 35 10.98 -17.56 3.86
N ILE A 36 11.22 -17.08 2.63
CA ILE A 36 11.70 -17.91 1.52
C ILE A 36 13.09 -18.47 1.81
N ALA A 37 14.00 -17.65 2.34
CA ALA A 37 15.34 -18.08 2.73
C ALA A 37 15.29 -19.17 3.80
N TYR A 38 14.45 -19.00 4.83
CA TYR A 38 14.27 -19.99 5.88
C TYR A 38 13.76 -21.33 5.34
N LEU A 39 12.76 -21.29 4.45
CA LEU A 39 12.19 -22.49 3.83
C LEU A 39 13.21 -23.22 2.93
N ASN A 40 14.02 -22.48 2.18
CA ASN A 40 15.07 -23.06 1.33
C ASN A 40 16.22 -23.66 2.17
N ALA A 41 16.62 -23.01 3.25
CA ALA A 41 17.69 -23.50 4.13
C ALA A 41 17.32 -24.81 4.85
N HIS A 42 16.02 -25.05 5.09
CA HIS A 42 15.51 -26.24 5.79
C HIS A 42 14.71 -27.18 4.86
N ALA A 43 14.82 -27.01 3.54
CA ALA A 43 14.17 -27.90 2.60
C ALA A 43 14.80 -29.31 2.69
N SER A 44 13.96 -30.34 2.81
CA SER A 44 14.44 -31.72 2.82
C SER A 44 15.14 -32.06 1.50
N SER A 45 16.17 -32.91 1.54
CA SER A 45 16.82 -33.48 0.34
C SER A 45 15.87 -34.22 -0.60
N ARG A 46 14.68 -34.61 -0.10
CA ARG A 46 13.59 -35.20 -0.90
C ARG A 46 12.83 -34.17 -1.74
N CYS A 47 12.96 -32.87 -1.47
CA CYS A 47 12.48 -31.84 -2.38
C CYS A 47 13.38 -31.86 -3.62
N ARG A 48 12.76 -31.99 -4.80
CA ARG A 48 13.37 -32.21 -6.14
C ARG A 48 14.55 -31.30 -6.52
N SER A 49 14.80 -30.23 -5.77
CA SER A 49 15.87 -29.25 -6.01
C SER A 49 16.44 -28.64 -4.72
N GLY A 50 16.18 -29.23 -3.55
CA GLY A 50 16.60 -28.67 -2.25
C GLY A 50 16.04 -27.27 -1.96
N ARG A 51 14.94 -26.89 -2.63
CA ARG A 51 14.30 -25.58 -2.55
C ARG A 51 12.79 -25.73 -2.64
N ILE A 52 12.07 -24.71 -2.17
CA ILE A 52 10.62 -24.66 -2.37
C ILE A 52 10.27 -24.42 -3.85
N PRO A 53 9.11 -24.91 -4.32
CA PRO A 53 8.59 -24.60 -5.64
C PRO A 53 8.49 -23.09 -5.92
N SER A 54 8.75 -22.69 -7.16
CA SER A 54 8.76 -21.28 -7.57
C SER A 54 7.41 -20.59 -7.37
N ASN A 55 6.31 -21.28 -7.65
CA ASN A 55 4.96 -20.77 -7.40
C ASN A 55 4.73 -20.40 -5.93
N VAL A 56 5.21 -21.19 -4.97
CA VAL A 56 5.10 -20.88 -3.53
C VAL A 56 5.90 -19.62 -3.19
N SER A 57 7.14 -19.52 -3.69
CA SER A 57 7.96 -18.32 -3.46
C SER A 57 7.33 -17.06 -4.06
N GLN A 58 6.73 -17.16 -5.25
CA GLN A 58 6.02 -16.06 -5.89
C GLN A 58 4.77 -15.68 -5.11
N MET A 59 3.99 -16.64 -4.62
CA MET A 59 2.80 -16.37 -3.81
C MET A 59 3.14 -15.60 -2.53
N ILE A 60 4.22 -15.96 -1.84
CA ILE A 60 4.65 -15.24 -0.62
C ILE A 60 5.01 -13.78 -0.94
N ARG A 61 5.74 -13.53 -2.04
CA ARG A 61 6.06 -12.16 -2.50
C ARG A 61 4.82 -11.37 -2.88
N LEU A 62 3.87 -12.02 -3.56
CA LEU A 62 2.59 -11.38 -3.89
C LEU A 62 1.85 -10.97 -2.61
N TRP A 63 1.78 -11.83 -1.60
CA TRP A 63 1.15 -11.49 -0.32
C TRP A 63 1.82 -10.34 0.43
N GLU A 64 3.14 -10.18 0.29
CA GLU A 64 3.84 -8.99 0.79
C GLU A 64 3.45 -7.74 0.01
N ALA A 65 3.49 -7.79 -1.33
CA ALA A 65 3.06 -6.67 -2.16
C ALA A 65 1.56 -6.32 -1.97
N GLU A 66 0.72 -7.29 -1.62
CA GLU A 66 -0.69 -7.08 -1.31
C GLU A 66 -0.90 -6.17 -0.08
N LYS A 67 0.05 -6.13 0.86
CA LYS A 67 0.04 -5.22 2.02
C LYS A 67 0.13 -3.76 1.57
N ASP A 68 0.87 -3.49 0.50
CA ASP A 68 1.20 -2.14 0.05
C ASP A 68 0.25 -1.62 -1.05
N ARG A 69 -0.90 -2.28 -1.25
CA ARG A 69 -1.89 -1.89 -2.28
C ARG A 69 -2.57 -0.56 -1.99
N VAL A 70 -2.70 -0.18 -0.73
CA VAL A 70 -3.34 1.08 -0.34
C VAL A 70 -2.27 2.03 0.20
N LYS A 71 -2.00 3.09 -0.55
CA LYS A 71 -1.16 4.21 -0.10
C LYS A 71 -2.08 5.31 0.41
N THR A 72 -2.03 5.60 1.70
CA THR A 72 -2.74 6.74 2.28
C THR A 72 -1.86 7.98 2.18
N LYS A 73 -2.45 9.10 1.78
CA LYS A 73 -1.81 10.41 1.82
C LYS A 73 -2.77 11.37 2.53
N SER A 74 -2.28 12.11 3.52
CA SER A 74 -3.08 13.12 4.21
C SER A 74 -3.31 14.31 3.27
N GLY A 75 -4.55 14.76 3.16
CA GLY A 75 -4.91 15.87 2.29
C GLY A 75 -6.25 16.49 2.62
N VAL A 76 -6.45 17.70 2.12
CA VAL A 76 -7.67 18.49 2.24
C VAL A 76 -8.41 18.48 0.92
N LEU A 77 -9.71 18.19 0.97
CA LEU A 77 -10.61 18.25 -0.16
C LEU A 77 -11.17 19.67 -0.30
N PHE A 78 -11.05 20.22 -1.50
CA PHE A 78 -11.75 21.41 -1.95
C PHE A 78 -12.83 20.99 -2.95
N ASP A 79 -14.07 21.35 -2.66
CA ASP A 79 -15.25 21.06 -3.48
C ASP A 79 -16.06 22.35 -3.75
N LYS A 80 -17.12 22.24 -4.55
CA LYS A 80 -18.12 23.30 -4.79
C LYS A 80 -17.56 24.61 -5.32
N PHE A 81 -16.59 24.54 -6.24
CA PHE A 81 -16.13 25.73 -6.96
C PHE A 81 -17.28 26.38 -7.76
N GLU A 82 -17.42 27.70 -7.65
CA GLU A 82 -18.49 28.47 -8.29
C GLU A 82 -18.40 28.41 -9.82
N THR A 83 -17.19 28.53 -10.38
CA THR A 83 -16.94 28.53 -11.82
C THR A 83 -15.93 27.45 -12.22
N GLU A 84 -15.89 27.09 -13.50
CA GLU A 84 -14.87 26.16 -14.02
C GLU A 84 -13.48 26.81 -14.08
N GLU A 85 -13.44 28.11 -14.37
CA GLU A 85 -12.23 28.94 -14.38
C GLU A 85 -11.57 29.01 -12.99
N ALA A 86 -12.41 29.14 -11.94
CA ALA A 86 -12.00 29.06 -10.55
C ALA A 86 -11.30 27.75 -10.23
N PHE A 87 -11.90 26.63 -10.63
CA PHE A 87 -11.33 25.30 -10.44
C PHE A 87 -9.99 25.16 -11.17
N ASP A 88 -9.92 25.56 -12.44
CA ASP A 88 -8.69 25.48 -13.25
C ASP A 88 -7.54 26.29 -12.67
N MET A 89 -7.84 27.49 -12.15
CA MET A 89 -6.84 28.35 -11.53
C MET A 89 -6.27 27.73 -10.25
N VAL A 90 -7.12 27.18 -9.40
CA VAL A 90 -6.72 26.54 -8.14
C VAL A 90 -6.01 25.21 -8.40
N GLU A 91 -6.44 24.43 -9.39
CA GLU A 91 -5.75 23.21 -9.82
C GLU A 91 -4.33 23.52 -10.31
N LYS A 92 -4.18 24.56 -11.15
CA LYS A 92 -2.87 24.98 -11.66
C LYS A 92 -1.95 25.44 -10.54
N TYR A 93 -2.45 26.25 -9.60
CA TYR A 93 -1.69 26.69 -8.44
C TYR A 93 -1.24 25.49 -7.58
N ALA A 94 -2.13 24.54 -7.29
CA ALA A 94 -1.79 23.34 -6.53
C ALA A 94 -0.79 22.42 -7.28
N PHE A 95 -0.83 22.41 -8.62
CA PHE A 95 0.11 21.66 -9.44
C PHE A 95 1.52 22.29 -9.42
N GLU A 96 1.62 23.61 -9.55
CA GLU A 96 2.90 24.35 -9.50
C GLU A 96 3.60 24.21 -8.15
N MET A 97 2.84 24.06 -7.06
CA MET A 97 3.37 23.83 -5.71
C MET A 97 3.69 22.36 -5.39
N ASP A 98 3.52 21.44 -6.35
CA ASP A 98 3.63 19.98 -6.13
C ASP A 98 2.72 19.48 -4.99
N ALA A 99 1.60 20.14 -4.79
CA ALA A 99 0.67 19.88 -3.70
C ALA A 99 -0.57 19.09 -4.14
N LYS A 100 -0.82 18.98 -5.46
CA LYS A 100 -1.95 18.23 -6.01
C LYS A 100 -1.82 16.73 -5.76
N LEU A 101 -2.72 16.17 -4.94
CA LEU A 101 -2.81 14.72 -4.71
C LEU A 101 -3.75 14.05 -5.71
N TRP A 102 -4.88 14.68 -6.00
CA TRP A 102 -5.89 14.18 -6.92
C TRP A 102 -6.78 15.32 -7.39
N SER A 103 -7.32 15.24 -8.61
CA SER A 103 -8.30 16.19 -9.13
C SER A 103 -9.33 15.48 -10.00
N SER A 104 -10.56 16.01 -10.03
CA SER A 104 -11.61 15.61 -10.95
C SER A 104 -12.34 16.84 -11.47
N ARG A 105 -12.25 17.05 -12.79
CA ARG A 105 -12.93 18.15 -13.47
C ARG A 105 -14.44 17.95 -13.55
N ILE A 106 -14.90 16.70 -13.68
CA ILE A 106 -16.34 16.35 -13.72
C ILE A 106 -17.03 16.74 -12.41
N LEU A 107 -16.40 16.41 -11.28
CA LEU A 107 -16.94 16.71 -9.96
C LEU A 107 -16.52 18.09 -9.44
N LYS A 108 -15.63 18.80 -10.15
CA LYS A 108 -14.95 20.01 -9.69
C LYS A 108 -14.43 19.83 -8.26
N THR A 109 -13.61 18.80 -8.08
CA THR A 109 -13.03 18.47 -6.77
C THR A 109 -11.52 18.37 -6.87
N LEU A 110 -10.83 18.90 -5.87
CA LEU A 110 -9.39 18.93 -5.80
C LEU A 110 -8.96 18.47 -4.41
N VAL A 111 -8.08 17.48 -4.35
CA VAL A 111 -7.44 17.05 -3.11
C VAL A 111 -6.00 17.55 -3.11
N VAL A 112 -5.68 18.37 -2.12
CA VAL A 112 -4.35 18.98 -1.93
C VAL A 112 -3.68 18.37 -0.71
N ALA A 113 -2.37 18.21 -0.73
CA ALA A 113 -1.59 17.75 0.41
C ALA A 113 -1.74 18.70 1.60
N ASP A 114 -1.86 18.14 2.81
CA ASP A 114 -2.11 18.89 4.04
C ASP A 114 -1.09 20.03 4.27
N ARG A 115 0.19 19.79 3.92
CA ARG A 115 1.29 20.76 3.98
C ARG A 115 1.05 22.10 3.28
N ALA A 116 0.22 22.10 2.23
CA ALA A 116 -0.03 23.27 1.38
C ALA A 116 -1.51 23.71 1.41
N ALA A 117 -2.33 23.08 2.25
CA ALA A 117 -3.76 23.36 2.30
C ALA A 117 -4.05 24.81 2.71
N ASP A 118 -3.29 25.38 3.64
CA ASP A 118 -3.50 26.76 4.10
C ASP A 118 -3.08 27.81 3.06
N GLN A 119 -2.08 27.51 2.24
CA GLN A 119 -1.67 28.36 1.12
C GLN A 119 -2.76 28.38 0.04
N VAL A 120 -3.32 27.21 -0.30
CA VAL A 120 -4.43 27.11 -1.26
C VAL A 120 -5.70 27.78 -0.71
N LYS A 121 -6.03 27.63 0.58
CA LYS A 121 -7.14 28.36 1.20
C LYS A 121 -6.95 29.87 1.13
N THR A 122 -5.75 30.36 1.39
CA THR A 122 -5.44 31.80 1.29
C THR A 122 -5.62 32.29 -0.15
N PHE A 123 -5.11 31.53 -1.12
CA PHE A 123 -5.27 31.85 -2.54
C PHE A 123 -6.74 31.93 -2.98
N ILE A 124 -7.57 30.97 -2.56
CA ILE A 124 -9.02 30.96 -2.85
C ILE A 124 -9.71 32.20 -2.26
N LYS A 125 -9.39 32.55 -1.01
CA LYS A 125 -9.95 33.74 -0.35
C LYS A 125 -9.54 35.04 -1.03
N SER A 126 -8.26 35.16 -1.41
CA SER A 126 -7.73 36.35 -2.08
C SER A 126 -8.37 36.60 -3.45
N ASN A 127 -8.72 35.54 -4.18
CA ASN A 127 -9.34 35.66 -5.50
C ASN A 127 -10.87 35.63 -5.50
N ARG A 128 -11.54 35.57 -4.33
CA ARG A 128 -13.02 35.48 -4.20
C ARG A 128 -13.61 34.35 -5.06
N ILE A 129 -12.98 33.18 -5.00
CA ILE A 129 -13.30 32.01 -5.84
C ILE A 129 -14.33 31.05 -5.18
N ALA A 130 -14.81 31.37 -3.97
CA ALA A 130 -15.73 30.54 -3.19
C ALA A 130 -16.73 31.38 -2.39
#